data_AF-A0A7M7TB50-F1
#
_entry.id   AF-A0A7M7TB50-F1
#
_cell.length_a   1.000
_cell.length_b   1.000
_cell.length_c   1.000
_cell.angle_alpha   90.00
_cell.angle_beta   90.00
_cell.angle_gamma   90.00
#
_symmetry.space_group_name_H-M   'P 1'
#
loop_
_entity.id
_entity.type
_entity.pdbx_description
1 polymer ?
#
loop_
_entity_poly.entity_id
_entity_poly.type
_entity_poly.pdbx_seq_one_letter_code
_entity_poly.pdbx_strand_id
1 'polypeptide(L)'
;MLKTQQCDPQMKQKTLDMLQRMHDNEQNDDDVLRHILDNEDEIEEFDEEVELDSDDDDIEPLGKRIENIDLDDTDQLWSALTASERQEFEALVKSGEAKKLLPLWKPWWTYTAEKKLIEDLSEKSECEKAYKNDCPKIVCVPALKSTSKASPFIRFNIINAVYAYAYTALYFNNEHHSTPLDAVYVFLRTCDTMRINRVYQESLSAIENVLLEITNNQELSGDQDTVLATKEAGDAILSGPEEDNRSFYLLAALSDLHQLMSGAKKEILADKSKSSIRKFKNKFQSNIDLGPTVVTKKSLALIVLKIEFYIAWLKLQSPTYDITDGKKM
;
A
#
# COMPACT_ATOMS: atom_id res chain seq x y z
N MET A 1 -23.06 -32.58 -4.62
CA MET A 1 -22.49 -31.70 -5.67
C MET A 1 -21.52 -30.75 -4.99
N LEU A 2 -20.23 -31.05 -5.09
CA LEU A 2 -19.18 -30.17 -4.57
C LEU A 2 -19.22 -28.86 -5.36
N LYS A 3 -19.42 -27.75 -4.68
CA LYS A 3 -19.12 -26.44 -5.25
C LYS A 3 -17.60 -26.31 -5.22
N THR A 4 -16.98 -26.54 -6.36
CA THR A 4 -15.57 -26.24 -6.59
C THR A 4 -15.32 -24.78 -6.21
N GLN A 5 -14.53 -24.62 -5.16
CA GLN A 5 -14.10 -23.37 -4.57
C GLN A 5 -13.37 -22.54 -5.65
N GLN A 6 -13.98 -21.45 -6.10
CA GLN A 6 -13.29 -20.45 -6.91
C GLN A 6 -12.46 -19.60 -5.96
N CYS A 7 -11.28 -20.10 -5.59
CA CYS A 7 -10.24 -19.25 -5.04
C CYS A 7 -9.81 -18.28 -6.15
N ASP A 8 -9.75 -16.97 -5.87
CA ASP A 8 -9.33 -15.97 -6.83
C ASP A 8 -7.96 -16.39 -7.41
N PRO A 9 -7.81 -16.51 -8.74
CA PRO A 9 -6.54 -16.87 -9.36
C PRO A 9 -5.38 -15.96 -8.91
N GLN A 10 -5.65 -14.70 -8.56
CA GLN A 10 -4.63 -13.80 -8.02
C GLN A 10 -4.20 -14.19 -6.60
N MET A 11 -5.15 -14.58 -5.75
CA MET A 11 -4.84 -14.99 -4.38
C MET A 11 -4.06 -16.30 -4.36
N LYS A 12 -4.46 -17.27 -5.18
CA LYS A 12 -3.72 -18.54 -5.33
C LYS A 12 -2.27 -18.31 -5.74
N GLN A 13 -2.01 -17.38 -6.67
CA GLN A 13 -0.65 -17.04 -7.07
C GLN A 13 0.14 -16.43 -5.91
N LYS A 14 -0.45 -15.49 -5.16
CA LYS A 14 0.20 -14.88 -3.99
C LYS A 14 0.53 -15.90 -2.90
N THR A 15 -0.38 -16.85 -2.64
CA THR A 15 -0.13 -17.94 -1.67
C THR A 15 1.03 -18.83 -2.13
N LEU A 16 1.11 -19.15 -3.42
CA LEU A 16 2.23 -19.93 -3.97
C LEU A 16 3.56 -19.18 -3.84
N ASP A 17 3.59 -17.88 -4.14
CA ASP A 17 4.79 -17.06 -4.01
C ASP A 17 5.25 -16.96 -2.54
N MET A 18 4.31 -16.87 -1.60
CA MET A 18 4.61 -16.88 -0.15
C MET A 18 5.20 -18.22 0.30
N LEU A 19 4.61 -19.34 -0.14
CA LEU A 19 5.09 -20.68 0.16
C LEU A 19 6.50 -20.94 -0.41
N GLN A 20 6.78 -20.43 -1.63
CA GLN A 20 8.12 -20.51 -2.22
C GLN A 20 9.16 -19.79 -1.36
N ARG A 21 8.84 -18.58 -0.87
CA ARG A 21 9.76 -17.81 -0.01
C ARG A 21 10.01 -18.47 1.34
N MET A 22 9.02 -19.14 1.93
CA MET A 22 9.21 -19.90 3.16
C MET A 22 10.21 -21.03 2.94
N HIS A 23 10.04 -21.80 1.87
CA HIS A 23 10.96 -22.89 1.52
C HIS A 23 12.38 -22.38 1.23
N ASP A 24 12.52 -21.23 0.55
CA ASP A 24 13.83 -20.63 0.29
C ASP A 24 14.51 -20.08 1.56
N ASN A 25 13.74 -19.61 2.54
CA ASN A 25 14.27 -19.20 3.85
C ASN A 25 14.69 -20.42 4.70
N GLU A 26 13.89 -21.49 4.71
CA GLU A 26 14.21 -22.74 5.40
C GLU A 26 15.50 -23.39 4.87
N GLN A 27 15.76 -23.30 3.56
CA GLN A 27 17.02 -23.77 2.97
C GLN A 27 18.25 -22.96 3.40
N ASN A 28 18.09 -21.68 3.70
CA ASN A 28 19.18 -20.85 4.21
C ASN A 28 19.47 -21.13 5.71
N ASP A 29 18.44 -21.46 6.49
CA ASP A 29 18.59 -21.84 7.90
C ASP A 29 19.30 -23.20 8.05
N ASP A 30 19.11 -24.13 7.10
CA ASP A 30 19.84 -25.40 7.04
C ASP A 30 21.36 -25.21 6.80
N ASP A 31 21.75 -24.18 6.03
CA ASP A 31 23.15 -23.82 5.81
C ASP A 31 23.76 -23.09 7.03
N VAL A 32 22.97 -22.31 7.78
CA VAL A 32 23.41 -21.72 9.06
C VAL A 32 23.55 -22.78 10.15
N LEU A 33 22.62 -23.73 10.24
CA LEU A 33 22.68 -24.83 11.20
C LEU A 33 23.87 -25.76 10.91
N ARG A 34 24.18 -26.05 9.64
CA ARG A 34 25.43 -26.73 9.25
C ARG A 34 26.68 -25.98 9.70
N HIS A 35 26.68 -24.65 9.60
CA HIS A 35 27.84 -23.84 9.98
C HIS A 35 28.06 -23.75 11.50
N ILE A 36 26.98 -23.91 12.29
CA ILE A 36 27.02 -24.01 13.76
C ILE A 36 27.50 -25.41 14.20
N LEU A 37 27.06 -26.47 13.52
CA LEU A 37 27.48 -27.84 13.81
C LEU A 37 28.98 -28.12 13.50
N ASP A 38 29.62 -27.31 12.65
CA ASP A 38 31.05 -27.42 12.35
C ASP A 38 31.97 -26.71 13.38
N ASN A 39 31.41 -26.03 14.39
CA ASN A 39 32.16 -25.37 15.47
C ASN A 39 31.83 -26.02 16.83
N GLU A 40 32.30 -27.25 17.06
CA GLU A 40 31.99 -28.07 18.24
C GLU A 40 32.63 -27.64 19.58
N ASP A 41 33.35 -26.52 19.68
CA ASP A 41 34.23 -26.29 20.84
C ASP A 41 33.77 -25.30 21.92
N GLU A 42 32.68 -24.51 21.77
CA GLU A 42 32.23 -23.60 22.85
C GLU A 42 30.71 -23.38 22.87
N ILE A 43 29.96 -24.28 23.51
CA ILE A 43 28.62 -23.95 24.03
C ILE A 43 28.55 -24.40 25.49
N GLU A 44 28.70 -23.44 26.41
CA GLU A 44 28.40 -23.62 27.83
C GLU A 44 26.91 -23.93 28.01
N GLU A 45 26.61 -24.93 28.84
CA GLU A 45 25.27 -25.33 29.29
C GLU A 45 24.47 -24.11 29.79
N PHE A 46 23.56 -23.60 28.97
CA PHE A 46 22.49 -22.73 29.42
C PHE A 46 21.23 -23.58 29.60
N ASP A 47 21.14 -24.16 30.79
CA ASP A 47 20.01 -24.95 31.27
C ASP A 47 18.89 -23.98 31.70
N GLU A 48 18.15 -23.45 30.72
CA GLU A 48 16.80 -22.92 30.95
C GLU A 48 15.82 -23.88 30.28
N GLU A 49 15.33 -24.85 31.05
CA GLU A 49 14.09 -25.58 30.77
C GLU A 49 12.93 -24.56 30.66
N VAL A 50 12.76 -24.00 29.47
CA VAL A 50 11.46 -23.53 29.01
C VAL A 50 10.64 -24.79 28.75
N GLU A 51 9.86 -25.21 29.75
CA GLU A 51 8.75 -26.14 29.57
C GLU A 51 7.74 -25.52 28.59
N LEU A 52 8.02 -25.70 27.30
CA LEU A 52 7.03 -25.59 26.24
C LEU A 52 6.12 -26.82 26.39
N ASP A 53 5.12 -26.71 27.25
CA ASP A 53 3.99 -27.65 27.34
C ASP A 53 3.22 -27.62 26.01
N SER A 54 3.74 -28.37 25.04
CA SER A 54 3.15 -28.64 23.74
C SER A 54 2.30 -29.91 23.84
N ASP A 55 1.34 -29.94 24.77
CA ASP A 55 0.29 -30.97 24.89
C ASP A 55 -0.79 -30.84 23.77
N ASP A 56 -0.39 -30.49 22.53
CA ASP A 56 -1.28 -30.32 21.36
C ASP A 56 -1.17 -31.48 20.35
N ASP A 57 -0.58 -32.62 20.76
CA ASP A 57 -0.43 -33.83 19.92
C ASP A 57 -1.78 -34.46 19.48
N ASP A 58 -2.89 -34.08 20.12
CA ASP A 58 -4.25 -34.56 19.81
C ASP A 58 -5.03 -33.62 18.86
N ILE A 59 -4.46 -32.47 18.45
CA ILE A 59 -5.14 -31.53 17.55
C ILE A 59 -4.80 -31.83 16.10
N GLU A 60 -5.83 -31.91 15.25
CA GLU A 60 -5.62 -32.09 13.81
C GLU A 60 -4.72 -30.99 13.23
N PRO A 61 -3.78 -31.33 12.33
CA PRO A 61 -2.86 -30.36 11.75
C PRO A 61 -3.62 -29.23 11.07
N LEU A 62 -3.09 -28.00 11.16
CA LEU A 62 -3.74 -26.78 10.69
C LEU A 62 -4.27 -26.91 9.25
N GLY A 63 -3.50 -27.55 8.37
CA GLY A 63 -3.88 -27.78 6.97
C GLY A 63 -5.24 -28.48 6.78
N LYS A 64 -5.61 -29.40 7.69
CA LYS A 64 -6.94 -30.06 7.65
C LYS A 64 -8.04 -29.15 8.20
N ARG A 65 -7.74 -28.37 9.25
CA ARG A 65 -8.69 -27.42 9.85
C ARG A 65 -9.06 -26.29 8.89
N ILE A 66 -8.14 -25.85 8.04
CA ILE A 66 -8.36 -24.77 7.06
C ILE A 66 -8.86 -25.25 5.68
N GLU A 67 -8.88 -26.56 5.42
CA GLU A 67 -9.22 -27.13 4.10
C GLU A 67 -10.59 -26.69 3.57
N ASN A 68 -11.58 -26.57 4.46
CA ASN A 68 -12.95 -26.19 4.12
C ASN A 68 -13.33 -24.76 4.54
N ILE A 69 -12.33 -23.95 4.91
CA ILE A 69 -12.53 -22.57 5.34
C ILE A 69 -12.39 -21.62 4.15
N ASP A 70 -13.20 -20.56 4.16
CA ASP A 70 -13.03 -19.47 3.22
C ASP A 70 -11.79 -18.66 3.59
N LEU A 71 -10.75 -18.70 2.75
CA LEU A 71 -9.50 -17.98 3.00
C LEU A 71 -9.68 -16.46 2.92
N ASP A 72 -10.76 -15.98 2.30
CA ASP A 72 -11.11 -14.56 2.26
C ASP A 72 -11.85 -14.10 3.53
N ASP A 73 -12.34 -15.03 4.37
CA ASP A 73 -12.96 -14.72 5.65
C ASP A 73 -11.93 -14.76 6.79
N THR A 74 -11.30 -13.60 7.02
CA THR A 74 -10.30 -13.42 8.09
C THR A 74 -10.79 -13.80 9.49
N ASP A 75 -12.08 -13.65 9.79
CA ASP A 75 -12.64 -14.01 11.10
C ASP A 75 -12.85 -15.52 11.23
N GLN A 76 -13.22 -16.19 10.14
CA GLN A 76 -13.31 -17.64 10.08
C GLN A 76 -11.92 -18.27 10.23
N LEU A 77 -10.92 -17.75 9.51
CA LEU A 77 -9.52 -18.17 9.64
C LEU A 77 -9.00 -17.97 11.06
N TRP A 78 -9.19 -16.77 11.62
CA TRP A 78 -8.77 -16.47 12.99
C TRP A 78 -9.42 -17.41 14.01
N SER A 79 -10.67 -17.83 13.77
CA SER A 79 -11.38 -18.73 14.66
C SER A 79 -10.90 -20.18 14.57
N ALA A 80 -10.28 -20.58 13.47
CA ALA A 80 -9.77 -21.94 13.23
C ALA A 80 -8.39 -22.20 13.83
N LEU A 81 -7.62 -21.14 14.08
CA LEU A 81 -6.32 -21.20 14.75
C LEU A 81 -6.48 -21.52 16.24
N THR A 82 -5.59 -22.37 16.77
CA THR A 82 -5.45 -22.65 18.21
C THR A 82 -4.92 -21.42 18.97
N ALA A 83 -4.81 -21.52 20.30
CA ALA A 83 -4.26 -20.44 21.10
C ALA A 83 -2.77 -20.23 20.86
N SER A 84 -1.99 -21.31 20.69
CA SER A 84 -0.56 -21.29 20.36
C SER A 84 -0.31 -20.66 18.98
N GLU A 85 -1.00 -21.14 17.95
CA GLU A 85 -0.87 -20.63 16.57
C GLU A 85 -1.22 -19.14 16.45
N ARG A 86 -2.21 -18.67 17.22
CA ARG A 86 -2.53 -17.23 17.28
C ARG A 86 -1.42 -16.41 17.93
N GLN A 87 -0.81 -16.93 18.98
CA GLN A 87 0.30 -16.25 19.65
C GLN A 87 1.53 -16.18 18.75
N GLU A 88 1.84 -17.27 18.04
CA GLU A 88 2.91 -17.30 17.03
C GLU A 88 2.66 -16.27 15.92
N PHE A 89 1.45 -16.25 15.36
CA PHE A 89 1.07 -15.25 14.37
C PHE A 89 1.19 -13.82 14.92
N GLU A 90 0.74 -13.57 16.15
CA GLU A 90 0.86 -12.27 16.79
C GLU A 90 2.32 -11.87 17.04
N ALA A 91 3.18 -12.82 17.39
CA ALA A 91 4.61 -12.60 17.56
C ALA A 91 5.25 -12.25 16.21
N LEU A 92 4.94 -12.98 15.13
CA LEU A 92 5.42 -12.71 13.77
C LEU A 92 4.98 -11.35 13.23
N VAL A 93 3.75 -10.94 13.53
CA VAL A 93 3.24 -9.61 13.15
C VAL A 93 3.95 -8.51 13.95
N LYS A 94 4.19 -8.72 15.25
CA LYS A 94 4.87 -7.73 16.12
C LYS A 94 6.37 -7.63 15.84
N SER A 95 7.04 -8.74 15.51
CA SER A 95 8.45 -8.75 15.12
C SER A 95 8.68 -8.11 13.75
N GLY A 96 7.63 -8.00 12.93
CA GLY A 96 7.70 -7.47 11.57
C GLY A 96 8.20 -8.49 10.54
N GLU A 97 8.50 -9.73 10.96
CA GLU A 97 8.95 -10.81 10.08
C GLU A 97 7.88 -11.24 9.09
N ALA A 98 6.60 -11.11 9.45
CA ALA A 98 5.48 -11.35 8.55
C ALA A 98 5.59 -10.55 7.23
N LYS A 99 6.20 -9.36 7.24
CA LYS A 99 6.41 -8.53 6.04
C LYS A 99 7.36 -9.19 5.03
N LYS A 100 8.33 -10.00 5.48
CA LYS A 100 9.30 -10.69 4.61
C LYS A 100 8.63 -11.79 3.76
N LEU A 101 7.55 -12.37 4.29
CA LEU A 101 6.78 -13.41 3.63
C LEU A 101 5.87 -12.88 2.52
N LEU A 102 5.55 -11.58 2.53
CA LEU A 102 4.70 -10.98 1.51
C LEU A 102 5.43 -10.89 0.17
N PRO A 103 4.80 -11.27 -0.95
CA PRO A 103 5.38 -11.10 -2.27
C PRO A 103 5.73 -9.63 -2.51
N LEU A 104 6.90 -9.39 -3.09
CA LEU A 104 7.34 -8.04 -3.45
C LEU A 104 6.46 -7.55 -4.59
N TRP A 105 5.59 -6.58 -4.29
CA TRP A 105 4.85 -5.90 -5.33
C TRP A 105 5.80 -5.08 -6.20
N LYS A 106 5.63 -5.17 -7.51
CA LYS A 106 6.28 -4.27 -8.46
C LYS A 106 5.39 -3.05 -8.69
N PRO A 107 5.80 -1.84 -8.25
CA PRO A 107 4.98 -0.67 -8.44
C PRO A 107 4.73 -0.32 -9.90
N TRP A 108 3.52 0.13 -10.23
CA TRP A 108 3.13 0.46 -11.60
C TRP A 108 3.88 1.69 -12.15
N TRP A 109 4.47 2.51 -11.28
CA TRP A 109 5.32 3.66 -11.63
C TRP A 109 6.79 3.30 -11.85
N THR A 110 7.14 2.01 -11.97
CA THR A 110 8.53 1.58 -12.25
C THR A 110 8.93 1.69 -13.71
N TYR A 111 7.96 1.81 -14.62
CA TYR A 111 8.26 1.99 -16.03
C TYR A 111 8.63 3.45 -16.32
N THR A 112 9.79 3.65 -16.94
CA THR A 112 10.19 4.95 -17.49
C THR A 112 10.79 4.70 -18.85
N ALA A 113 10.23 5.34 -19.88
CA ALA A 113 10.75 5.24 -21.23
C ALA A 113 12.10 5.97 -21.32
N GLU A 114 13.18 5.24 -21.57
CA GLU A 114 14.45 5.84 -21.93
C GLU A 114 14.33 6.49 -23.31
N LYS A 115 14.78 7.74 -23.45
CA LYS A 115 14.89 8.39 -24.76
C LYS A 115 15.98 7.71 -25.59
N LYS A 116 15.64 6.63 -26.29
CA LYS A 116 16.48 6.09 -27.34
C LYS A 116 16.44 7.05 -28.53
N LEU A 117 17.61 7.49 -28.99
CA LEU A 117 17.74 8.38 -30.17
C LEU A 117 17.22 7.72 -31.45
N ILE A 118 17.16 6.38 -31.48
CA ILE A 118 16.61 5.56 -32.55
C ILE A 118 15.92 4.36 -31.87
N GLU A 119 14.63 4.16 -32.14
CA GLU A 119 13.86 3.02 -31.65
C GLU A 119 12.86 2.57 -32.72
N ASP A 120 12.67 1.27 -32.85
CA ASP A 120 11.71 0.71 -33.81
C ASP A 120 10.27 1.03 -33.40
N LEU A 121 9.49 1.54 -34.35
CA LEU A 121 8.11 2.00 -34.12
C LEU A 121 7.17 0.88 -33.59
N SER A 122 7.50 -0.39 -33.84
CA SER A 122 6.75 -1.55 -33.33
C SER A 122 6.97 -1.76 -31.82
N GLU A 123 8.21 -1.66 -31.35
CA GLU A 123 8.57 -1.90 -29.94
C GLU A 123 7.98 -0.80 -29.03
N LYS A 124 8.03 0.46 -29.49
CA LYS A 124 7.43 1.59 -28.78
C LYS A 124 5.91 1.41 -28.55
N SER A 125 5.18 0.90 -29.55
CA SER A 125 3.72 0.70 -29.43
C SER A 125 3.33 -0.40 -28.45
N GLU A 126 4.16 -1.43 -28.27
CA GLU A 126 3.90 -2.53 -27.36
C GLU A 126 4.21 -2.14 -25.91
N CYS A 127 5.36 -1.51 -25.68
CA CYS A 127 5.73 -0.98 -24.36
C CYS A 127 4.74 0.11 -23.88
N GLU A 128 4.29 1.01 -24.77
CA GLU A 128 3.28 2.03 -24.44
C GLU A 128 1.93 1.46 -24.01
N LYS A 129 1.55 0.28 -24.48
CA LYS A 129 0.30 -0.39 -24.11
C LYS A 129 0.46 -1.20 -22.83
N ALA A 130 1.64 -1.79 -22.60
CA ALA A 130 1.91 -2.63 -21.45
C ALA A 130 1.81 -1.83 -20.13
N TYR A 131 2.54 -0.71 -19.99
CA TYR A 131 2.53 0.04 -18.72
C TYR A 131 1.16 0.63 -18.39
N LYS A 132 0.37 0.99 -19.42
CA LYS A 132 -0.99 1.55 -19.23
C LYS A 132 -1.96 0.52 -18.64
N ASN A 133 -1.74 -0.77 -18.89
CA ASN A 133 -2.58 -1.84 -18.35
C ASN A 133 -2.29 -2.08 -16.87
N ASP A 134 -1.04 -1.88 -16.44
CA ASP A 134 -0.62 -2.06 -15.05
C ASP A 134 -0.96 -0.84 -14.17
N CYS A 135 -1.25 0.31 -14.79
CA CYS A 135 -1.62 1.54 -14.09
C CYS A 135 -3.09 1.56 -13.66
N PRO A 136 -3.43 2.23 -12.54
CA PRO A 136 -4.80 2.49 -12.14
C PRO A 136 -5.62 3.18 -13.24
N LYS A 137 -6.89 2.76 -13.37
CA LYS A 137 -7.79 3.33 -14.38
C LYS A 137 -8.06 4.80 -14.10
N ILE A 138 -7.76 5.65 -15.08
CA ILE A 138 -7.97 7.09 -14.98
C ILE A 138 -9.47 7.40 -14.97
N VAL A 139 -9.93 8.10 -13.93
CA VAL A 139 -11.33 8.50 -13.77
C VAL A 139 -11.66 9.64 -14.74
N CYS A 140 -12.82 9.53 -15.39
CA CYS A 140 -13.36 10.60 -16.20
C CYS A 140 -14.06 11.62 -15.30
N VAL A 141 -13.50 12.82 -15.21
CA VAL A 141 -14.04 13.93 -14.43
C VAL A 141 -14.55 14.99 -15.39
N PRO A 142 -15.78 15.53 -15.21
CA PRO A 142 -16.30 16.61 -16.04
C PRO A 142 -15.40 17.86 -16.03
N ALA A 143 -15.42 18.62 -17.12
CA ALA A 143 -14.74 19.91 -17.15
C ALA A 143 -15.37 20.87 -16.13
N LEU A 144 -14.58 21.33 -15.17
CA LEU A 144 -15.01 22.25 -14.12
C LEU A 144 -14.69 23.69 -14.51
N LYS A 145 -15.68 24.58 -14.58
CA LYS A 145 -15.46 26.00 -14.94
C LYS A 145 -14.50 26.72 -13.98
N SER A 146 -14.42 26.28 -12.73
CA SER A 146 -13.62 26.89 -11.65
C SER A 146 -12.11 26.68 -11.80
N THR A 147 -11.64 25.73 -12.62
CA THR A 147 -10.21 25.44 -12.79
C THR A 147 -9.44 26.60 -13.43
N SER A 148 -10.12 27.45 -14.20
CA SER A 148 -9.58 28.69 -14.76
C SER A 148 -9.13 29.72 -13.70
N LYS A 149 -9.61 29.59 -12.45
CA LYS A 149 -9.26 30.45 -11.32
C LYS A 149 -8.43 29.71 -10.26
N ALA A 150 -7.80 28.60 -10.63
CA ALA A 150 -7.00 27.82 -9.71
C ALA A 150 -5.84 28.65 -9.13
N SER A 151 -5.60 28.47 -7.84
CA SER A 151 -4.45 29.08 -7.16
C SER A 151 -3.13 28.60 -7.79
N PRO A 152 -2.10 29.45 -7.90
CA PRO A 152 -0.77 29.03 -8.37
C PRO A 152 -0.14 27.96 -7.45
N PHE A 153 -0.62 27.83 -6.21
CA PHE A 153 -0.14 26.85 -5.23
C PHE A 153 -0.77 25.46 -5.36
N ILE A 154 -1.72 25.27 -6.28
CA ILE A 154 -2.39 23.97 -6.47
C ILE A 154 -1.41 22.84 -6.81
N ARG A 155 -0.33 23.15 -7.54
CA ARG A 155 0.70 22.17 -7.91
C ARG A 155 1.37 21.54 -6.69
N PHE A 156 1.65 22.33 -5.66
CA PHE A 156 2.32 21.84 -4.43
C PHE A 156 1.38 20.99 -3.59
N ASN A 157 0.10 21.32 -3.60
CA ASN A 157 -0.95 20.51 -2.99
C ASN A 157 -1.10 19.13 -3.68
N ILE A 158 -0.97 19.08 -5.01
CA ILE A 158 -0.94 17.83 -5.77
C ILE A 158 0.32 17.03 -5.43
N ILE A 159 1.49 17.66 -5.37
CA ILE A 159 2.76 17.02 -4.98
C ILE A 159 2.64 16.37 -3.59
N ASN A 160 2.13 17.10 -2.59
CA ASN A 160 1.91 16.55 -1.25
C ASN A 160 0.98 15.33 -1.27
N ALA A 161 -0.13 15.41 -2.02
CA ALA A 161 -1.08 14.30 -2.14
C ALA A 161 -0.50 13.09 -2.86
N VAL A 162 0.33 13.28 -3.89
CA VAL A 162 0.98 12.20 -4.64
C VAL A 162 2.03 11.48 -3.79
N TYR A 163 2.84 12.22 -3.04
CA TYR A 163 3.82 11.63 -2.14
C TYR A 163 3.14 10.82 -1.01
N ALA A 164 2.07 11.36 -0.42
CA ALA A 164 1.29 10.63 0.58
C ALA A 164 0.60 9.37 -0.01
N TYR A 165 0.14 9.46 -1.26
CA TYR A 165 -0.39 8.30 -1.99
C TYR A 165 0.69 7.23 -2.23
N ALA A 166 1.88 7.63 -2.69
CA ALA A 166 2.99 6.71 -2.96
C ALA A 166 3.33 5.90 -1.71
N TYR A 167 3.46 6.59 -0.57
CA TYR A 167 3.65 5.93 0.72
C TYR A 167 2.48 5.01 1.09
N THR A 168 1.23 5.44 0.92
CA THR A 168 0.06 4.61 1.22
C THR A 168 0.06 3.32 0.38
N ALA A 169 0.31 3.42 -0.93
CA ALA A 169 0.35 2.26 -1.80
C ALA A 169 1.52 1.30 -1.45
N LEU A 170 2.70 1.82 -1.08
CA LEU A 170 3.81 1.02 -0.57
C LEU A 170 3.48 0.34 0.75
N TYR A 171 2.86 1.07 1.69
CA TYR A 171 2.47 0.56 3.01
C TYR A 171 1.53 -0.64 2.91
N PHE A 172 0.60 -0.62 1.96
CA PHE A 172 -0.36 -1.71 1.73
C PHE A 172 0.06 -2.69 0.64
N ASN A 173 1.28 -2.60 0.09
CA ASN A 173 1.73 -3.47 -1.02
C ASN A 173 0.73 -3.48 -2.20
N ASN A 174 0.14 -2.31 -2.51
CA ASN A 174 -0.92 -2.09 -3.50
C ASN A 174 -2.27 -2.78 -3.22
N GLU A 175 -2.52 -3.18 -1.98
CA GLU A 175 -3.80 -3.71 -1.50
C GLU A 175 -4.61 -2.70 -0.67
N HIS A 176 -4.33 -1.40 -0.82
CA HIS A 176 -5.04 -0.35 -0.09
C HIS A 176 -6.55 -0.32 -0.35
N HIS A 177 -7.03 -0.93 -1.44
CA HIS A 177 -8.48 -1.09 -1.71
C HIS A 177 -9.12 -2.28 -0.99
N SER A 178 -8.33 -3.21 -0.43
CA SER A 178 -8.84 -4.34 0.38
C SER A 178 -9.32 -3.85 1.75
N THR A 179 -8.65 -2.83 2.31
CA THR A 179 -9.02 -2.15 3.56
C THR A 179 -9.13 -0.63 3.35
N PRO A 180 -10.14 -0.15 2.59
CA PRO A 180 -10.21 1.25 2.16
C PRO A 180 -10.18 2.25 3.30
N LEU A 181 -10.87 1.97 4.42
CA LEU A 181 -10.90 2.90 5.54
C LEU A 181 -9.51 3.04 6.18
N ASP A 182 -8.85 1.94 6.52
CA ASP A 182 -7.53 1.97 7.14
C ASP A 182 -6.49 2.66 6.23
N ALA A 183 -6.56 2.42 4.92
CA ALA A 183 -5.72 3.12 3.95
C ALA A 183 -6.00 4.63 3.86
N VAL A 184 -7.25 5.07 4.02
CA VAL A 184 -7.59 6.49 4.12
C VAL A 184 -6.97 7.12 5.38
N TYR A 185 -6.91 6.40 6.50
CA TYR A 185 -6.25 6.90 7.70
C TYR A 185 -4.74 7.08 7.49
N VAL A 186 -4.05 6.09 6.91
CA VAL A 186 -2.62 6.21 6.54
C VAL A 186 -2.39 7.41 5.61
N PHE A 187 -3.21 7.54 4.56
CA PHE A 187 -3.11 8.63 3.60
C PHE A 187 -3.32 9.99 4.27
N LEU A 188 -4.36 10.15 5.09
CA LEU A 188 -4.64 11.42 5.77
C LEU A 188 -3.60 11.73 6.84
N ARG A 189 -2.98 10.71 7.46
CA ARG A 189 -1.90 10.92 8.42
C ARG A 189 -0.68 11.59 7.79
N THR A 190 -0.43 11.34 6.51
CA THR A 190 0.73 11.87 5.80
C THR A 190 0.39 13.04 4.85
N CYS A 191 -0.88 13.21 4.46
CA CYS A 191 -1.33 14.26 3.55
C CYS A 191 -2.00 15.46 4.26
N ASP A 192 -1.19 16.44 4.64
CA ASP A 192 -1.64 17.69 5.27
C ASP A 192 -2.56 18.53 4.38
N THR A 193 -2.34 18.51 3.07
CA THR A 193 -3.19 19.21 2.11
C THR A 193 -4.63 18.66 2.17
N MET A 194 -4.83 17.36 2.36
CA MET A 194 -6.16 16.77 2.41
C MET A 194 -6.73 16.74 3.84
N ARG A 195 -5.89 16.56 4.85
CA ARG A 195 -6.29 16.48 6.26
C ARG A 195 -6.71 17.84 6.84
N ILE A 196 -5.83 18.85 6.75
CA ILE A 196 -6.02 20.16 7.40
C ILE A 196 -6.10 21.33 6.40
N ASN A 197 -6.18 21.04 5.10
CA ASN A 197 -6.18 22.05 4.03
C ASN A 197 -4.94 22.97 4.04
N ARG A 198 -3.78 22.44 4.45
CA ARG A 198 -2.52 23.17 4.36
C ARG A 198 -2.19 23.49 2.91
N VAL A 199 -1.70 24.71 2.68
CA VAL A 199 -1.25 25.19 1.37
C VAL A 199 0.26 25.41 1.44
N TYR A 200 0.98 24.79 0.52
CA TYR A 200 2.43 24.95 0.39
C TYR A 200 2.76 25.99 -0.67
N GLN A 201 3.95 26.58 -0.55
CA GLN A 201 4.45 27.59 -1.50
C GLN A 201 5.61 27.09 -2.36
N GLU A 202 6.12 25.89 -2.06
CA GLU A 202 7.26 25.28 -2.73
C GLU A 202 7.12 23.75 -2.73
N SER A 203 7.76 23.11 -3.73
CA SER A 203 7.70 21.65 -3.91
C SER A 203 8.41 20.92 -2.77
N LEU A 204 9.57 21.42 -2.33
CA LEU A 204 10.38 20.80 -1.28
C LEU A 204 9.61 20.73 0.05
N SER A 205 9.07 21.84 0.54
CA SER A 205 8.21 21.84 1.75
C SER A 205 7.04 20.86 1.66
N ALA A 206 6.41 20.72 0.48
CA ALA A 206 5.28 19.81 0.29
C ALA A 206 5.70 18.33 0.41
N ILE A 207 6.90 18.01 -0.08
CA ILE A 207 7.52 16.68 -0.04
C ILE A 207 8.03 16.38 1.38
N GLU A 208 8.84 17.28 1.94
CA GLU A 208 9.44 17.13 3.27
C GLU A 208 8.39 16.91 4.35
N ASN A 209 7.21 17.54 4.23
CA ASN A 209 6.12 17.29 5.14
C ASN A 209 5.71 15.81 5.20
N VAL A 210 5.56 15.16 4.04
CA VAL A 210 5.17 13.74 3.97
C VAL A 210 6.25 12.87 4.60
N LEU A 211 7.51 13.10 4.22
CA LEU A 211 8.64 12.32 4.70
C LEU A 211 8.82 12.47 6.22
N LEU A 212 8.67 13.69 6.76
CA LEU A 212 8.73 13.93 8.20
C LEU A 212 7.58 13.28 8.97
N GLU A 213 6.36 13.26 8.42
CA GLU A 213 5.22 12.57 9.05
C GLU A 213 5.43 11.06 9.12
N ILE A 214 6.11 10.47 8.12
CA ILE A 214 6.49 9.06 8.13
C ILE A 214 7.55 8.80 9.21
N THR A 215 8.64 9.59 9.21
CA THR A 215 9.74 9.42 10.18
C THR A 215 9.30 9.63 11.62
N ASN A 216 8.43 10.60 11.88
CA ASN A 216 8.04 10.98 13.23
C ASN A 216 6.89 10.14 13.81
N ASN A 217 6.24 9.29 13.00
CA ASN A 217 5.13 8.49 13.46
C ASN A 217 5.53 7.03 13.65
N GLN A 218 5.61 6.61 14.90
CA GLN A 218 5.92 5.23 15.29
C GLN A 218 4.90 4.22 14.74
N GLU A 219 3.64 4.63 14.52
CA GLU A 219 2.57 3.78 13.98
C GLU A 219 2.73 3.50 12.48
N LEU A 220 3.53 4.31 11.79
CA LEU A 220 3.71 4.27 10.34
C LEU A 220 4.94 3.44 9.90
N SER A 221 5.65 2.80 10.84
CA SER A 221 6.83 1.98 10.55
C SER A 221 7.86 2.70 9.65
N GLY A 222 8.09 3.98 9.91
CA GLY A 222 8.92 4.87 9.09
C GLY A 222 10.42 4.69 9.32
N ASP A 223 10.97 3.55 8.90
CA ASP A 223 12.43 3.37 8.80
C ASP A 223 13.03 4.18 7.63
N GLN A 224 14.36 4.29 7.61
CA GLN A 224 15.05 5.06 6.57
C GLN A 224 14.80 4.51 5.17
N ASP A 225 14.70 3.19 5.04
CA ASP A 225 14.42 2.52 3.77
C ASP A 225 13.00 2.85 3.25
N THR A 226 12.01 2.89 4.14
CA THR A 226 10.63 3.29 3.80
C THR A 226 10.56 4.74 3.36
N VAL A 227 11.29 5.64 4.04
CA VAL A 227 11.36 7.06 3.67
C VAL A 227 12.02 7.23 2.29
N LEU A 228 13.12 6.50 2.03
CA LEU A 228 13.80 6.52 0.74
C LEU A 228 12.91 5.97 -0.38
N ALA A 229 12.31 4.79 -0.18
CA ALA A 229 11.39 4.18 -1.13
C ALA A 229 10.19 5.07 -1.44
N THR A 230 9.66 5.77 -0.42
CA THR A 230 8.58 6.75 -0.60
C THR A 230 9.02 7.91 -1.48
N LYS A 231 10.23 8.43 -1.25
CA LYS A 231 10.77 9.53 -2.05
C LYS A 231 10.96 9.12 -3.51
N GLU A 232 11.60 7.97 -3.74
CA GLU A 232 11.82 7.42 -5.08
C GLU A 232 10.49 7.17 -5.80
N ALA A 233 9.50 6.61 -5.10
CA ALA A 233 8.17 6.39 -5.65
C ALA A 233 7.45 7.71 -5.98
N GLY A 234 7.52 8.70 -5.10
CA GLY A 234 7.01 10.04 -5.35
C GLY A 234 7.63 10.67 -6.59
N ASP A 235 8.97 10.67 -6.68
CA ASP A 235 9.72 11.22 -7.81
C ASP A 235 9.42 10.51 -9.13
N ALA A 236 9.26 9.18 -9.11
CA ALA A 236 8.87 8.40 -10.28
C ALA A 236 7.46 8.77 -10.76
N ILE A 237 6.49 8.91 -9.86
CA ILE A 237 5.12 9.32 -10.21
C ILE A 237 5.10 10.76 -10.74
N LEU A 238 5.90 11.68 -10.16
CA LEU A 238 5.99 13.06 -10.63
C LEU A 238 6.63 13.17 -12.03
N SER A 239 7.62 12.33 -12.31
CA SER A 239 8.33 12.29 -13.59
C SER A 239 7.45 11.71 -14.71
N GLY A 240 6.53 10.82 -14.36
CA GLY A 240 5.67 10.14 -15.31
C GLY A 240 6.40 9.08 -16.14
N PRO A 241 5.68 8.38 -17.03
CA PRO A 241 6.26 7.31 -17.83
C PRO A 241 7.23 7.82 -18.90
N GLU A 242 7.04 9.05 -19.38
CA GLU A 242 7.80 9.65 -20.48
C GLU A 242 7.68 11.18 -20.45
N GLU A 243 8.67 11.89 -20.98
CA GLU A 243 8.66 13.37 -21.00
C GLU A 243 7.47 13.97 -21.74
N ASP A 244 6.96 13.27 -22.76
CA ASP A 244 5.82 13.71 -23.56
C ASP A 244 4.47 13.51 -22.84
N ASN A 245 4.46 12.77 -21.71
CA ASN A 245 3.25 12.38 -21.00
C ASN A 245 3.46 12.31 -19.48
N ARG A 246 4.17 13.29 -18.91
CA ARG A 246 4.48 13.36 -17.47
C ARG A 246 3.23 13.31 -16.59
N SER A 247 2.15 13.92 -17.06
CA SER A 247 0.88 13.97 -16.32
C SER A 247 0.17 12.62 -16.14
N PHE A 248 0.56 11.58 -16.88
CA PHE A 248 -0.17 10.30 -16.87
C PHE A 248 -0.15 9.61 -15.50
N TYR A 249 1.02 9.46 -14.88
CA TYR A 249 1.15 8.85 -13.55
C TYR A 249 0.48 9.69 -12.46
N LEU A 250 0.54 11.02 -12.55
CA LEU A 250 -0.22 11.91 -11.67
C LEU A 250 -1.73 11.64 -11.76
N LEU A 251 -2.25 11.53 -13.00
CA LEU A 251 -3.67 11.26 -13.23
C LEU A 251 -4.07 9.86 -12.76
N ALA A 252 -3.20 8.85 -12.94
CA ALA A 252 -3.42 7.49 -12.46
C ALA A 252 -3.48 7.45 -10.92
N ALA A 253 -2.50 8.02 -10.23
CA ALA A 253 -2.45 8.11 -8.77
C ALA A 253 -3.68 8.84 -8.18
N LEU A 254 -4.02 10.01 -8.72
CA LEU A 254 -5.20 10.76 -8.25
C LEU A 254 -6.51 10.01 -8.54
N SER A 255 -6.59 9.28 -9.64
CA SER A 255 -7.76 8.46 -9.97
C SER A 255 -7.91 7.27 -9.05
N ASP A 256 -6.79 6.69 -8.63
CA ASP A 256 -6.77 5.60 -7.66
C ASP A 256 -7.18 6.09 -6.27
N LEU A 257 -6.66 7.24 -5.82
CA LEU A 257 -7.12 7.92 -4.60
C LEU A 257 -8.62 8.22 -4.63
N HIS A 258 -9.16 8.65 -5.77
CA HIS A 258 -10.60 8.90 -5.93
C HIS A 258 -11.43 7.64 -5.68
N GLN A 259 -10.98 6.51 -6.23
CA GLN A 259 -11.62 5.20 -6.03
C GLN A 259 -11.49 4.74 -4.58
N LEU A 260 -10.32 4.92 -3.96
CA LEU A 260 -10.06 4.59 -2.56
C LEU A 260 -11.02 5.32 -1.61
N MET A 261 -11.12 6.65 -1.76
CA MET A 261 -12.04 7.48 -0.97
C MET A 261 -13.51 7.08 -1.18
N SER A 262 -13.85 6.67 -2.40
CA SER A 262 -15.19 6.16 -2.73
C SER A 262 -15.46 4.79 -2.11
N GLY A 263 -14.44 3.91 -2.04
CA GLY A 263 -14.46 2.64 -1.32
C GLY A 263 -14.70 2.82 0.18
N ALA A 264 -13.91 3.69 0.83
CA ALA A 264 -14.04 4.00 2.25
C ALA A 264 -15.43 4.57 2.60
N LYS A 265 -16.01 5.40 1.71
CA LYS A 265 -17.40 5.88 1.88
C LYS A 265 -18.43 4.75 1.88
N LYS A 266 -18.24 3.71 1.06
CA LYS A 266 -19.12 2.54 1.02
C LYS A 266 -18.94 1.70 2.29
N GLU A 267 -17.70 1.53 2.73
CA GLU A 267 -17.36 0.80 3.95
C GLU A 267 -18.04 1.41 5.19
N ILE A 268 -17.95 2.74 5.38
CA ILE A 268 -18.62 3.45 6.48
C ILE A 268 -20.16 3.25 6.46
N LEU A 269 -20.77 3.06 5.29
CA LEU A 269 -22.20 2.79 5.18
C LEU A 269 -22.54 1.34 5.58
N ALA A 270 -21.69 0.38 5.22
CA ALA A 270 -21.87 -1.03 5.54
C ALA A 270 -21.60 -1.34 7.02
N ASP A 271 -20.65 -0.63 7.63
CA ASP A 271 -20.14 -0.92 8.98
C ASP A 271 -21.20 -0.77 10.08
N LYS A 272 -22.21 0.10 9.84
CA LYS A 272 -23.37 0.28 10.74
C LYS A 272 -24.22 -0.99 10.93
N SER A 273 -24.01 -2.04 10.15
CA SER A 273 -24.82 -3.26 10.17
C SER A 273 -24.12 -4.52 10.71
N LYS A 274 -22.80 -4.51 10.97
CA LYS A 274 -22.02 -5.76 11.22
C LYS A 274 -20.94 -5.66 12.31
N SER A 275 -21.05 -4.72 13.25
CA SER A 275 -19.98 -4.39 14.22
C SER A 275 -19.59 -5.53 15.19
N SER A 276 -20.47 -6.49 15.51
CA SER A 276 -20.19 -7.52 16.53
C SER A 276 -19.41 -8.76 16.06
N ILE A 277 -19.13 -8.94 14.76
CA ILE A 277 -18.60 -10.22 14.25
C ILE A 277 -17.09 -10.17 13.90
N ARG A 278 -16.47 -8.99 13.79
CA ARG A 278 -15.08 -8.87 13.28
C ARG A 278 -14.00 -8.86 14.37
N LYS A 279 -13.70 -10.03 14.94
CA LYS A 279 -12.65 -10.19 15.96
C LYS A 279 -11.25 -9.95 15.41
N PHE A 280 -10.96 -10.46 14.21
CA PHE A 280 -9.63 -10.31 13.58
C PHE A 280 -9.39 -8.84 13.25
N LYS A 281 -10.30 -8.20 12.51
CA LYS A 281 -10.17 -6.79 12.12
C LYS A 281 -9.98 -5.89 13.33
N ASN A 282 -10.80 -6.03 14.38
CA ASN A 282 -10.68 -5.18 15.57
C ASN A 282 -9.34 -5.37 16.31
N LYS A 283 -8.70 -6.54 16.20
CA LYS A 283 -7.43 -6.83 16.86
C LYS A 283 -6.23 -6.24 16.12
N PHE A 284 -6.29 -6.23 14.79
CA PHE A 284 -5.19 -5.78 13.92
C PHE A 284 -5.46 -4.43 13.25
N GLN A 285 -6.51 -3.71 13.65
CA GLN A 285 -6.83 -2.41 13.08
C GLN A 285 -5.74 -1.39 13.43
N SER A 286 -5.25 -0.68 12.42
CA SER A 286 -4.31 0.41 12.60
C SER A 286 -5.00 1.57 13.32
N ASN A 287 -4.62 1.85 14.58
CA ASN A 287 -5.14 2.96 15.38
C ASN A 287 -4.45 4.29 15.04
N ILE A 288 -4.48 4.68 13.78
CA ILE A 288 -3.76 5.87 13.32
C ILE A 288 -4.42 7.12 13.87
N ASP A 289 -3.68 7.87 14.69
CA ASP A 289 -4.19 9.12 15.24
C ASP A 289 -4.18 10.26 14.20
N LEU A 290 -5.36 10.75 13.83
CA LEU A 290 -5.53 11.91 12.95
C LEU A 290 -5.67 13.23 13.73
N GLY A 291 -5.43 13.21 15.03
CA GLY A 291 -5.64 14.31 15.96
C GLY A 291 -7.10 14.76 15.94
N PRO A 292 -7.39 16.06 15.67
CA PRO A 292 -8.76 16.58 15.68
C PRO A 292 -9.58 16.16 14.44
N THR A 293 -8.98 15.50 13.45
CA THR A 293 -9.63 15.21 12.18
C THR A 293 -10.46 13.94 12.27
N VAL A 294 -11.77 14.07 12.05
CA VAL A 294 -12.71 12.94 12.04
C VAL A 294 -13.02 12.54 10.60
N VAL A 295 -12.79 11.26 10.29
CA VAL A 295 -13.21 10.68 9.01
C VAL A 295 -14.72 10.46 9.03
N THR A 296 -15.43 11.18 8.16
CA THR A 296 -16.88 11.09 8.01
C THR A 296 -17.22 10.99 6.54
N LYS A 297 -18.45 10.55 6.23
CA LYS A 297 -18.96 10.56 4.84
C LYS A 297 -18.86 11.95 4.19
N LYS A 298 -19.06 13.02 4.97
CA LYS A 298 -19.00 14.39 4.48
C LYS A 298 -17.56 14.81 4.19
N SER A 299 -16.62 14.55 5.10
CA SER A 299 -15.20 14.89 4.86
C SER A 299 -14.64 14.11 3.66
N LEU A 300 -14.94 12.81 3.53
CA LEU A 300 -14.54 12.03 2.36
C LEU A 300 -15.16 12.55 1.06
N ALA A 301 -16.42 13.00 1.07
CA ALA A 301 -17.03 13.61 -0.12
C ALA A 301 -16.33 14.92 -0.53
N LEU A 302 -15.89 15.73 0.43
CA LEU A 302 -15.12 16.95 0.14
C LEU A 302 -13.73 16.63 -0.42
N ILE A 303 -13.06 15.61 0.11
CA ILE A 303 -11.77 15.14 -0.42
C ILE A 303 -11.93 14.63 -1.86
N VAL A 304 -12.97 13.84 -2.14
CA VAL A 304 -13.28 13.37 -3.52
C VAL A 304 -13.44 14.56 -4.48
N LEU A 305 -14.20 15.59 -4.10
CA LEU A 305 -14.38 16.79 -4.93
C LEU A 305 -13.04 17.54 -5.15
N LYS A 306 -12.17 17.57 -4.14
CA LYS A 306 -10.85 18.19 -4.22
C LYS A 306 -9.93 17.41 -5.18
N ILE A 307 -9.96 16.09 -5.14
CA ILE A 307 -9.25 15.22 -6.09
C ILE A 307 -9.78 15.40 -7.52
N GLU A 308 -11.11 15.45 -7.70
CA GLU A 308 -11.73 15.74 -9.01
C GLU A 308 -11.27 17.09 -9.56
N PHE A 309 -11.18 18.10 -8.70
CA PHE A 309 -10.64 19.41 -9.08
C PHE A 309 -9.16 19.33 -9.50
N TYR A 310 -8.33 18.53 -8.83
CA TYR A 310 -6.92 18.32 -9.21
C TYR A 310 -6.80 17.63 -10.57
N ILE A 311 -7.57 16.56 -10.79
CA ILE A 311 -7.63 15.85 -12.08
C ILE A 311 -8.07 16.80 -13.20
N ALA A 312 -9.12 17.58 -12.98
CA ALA A 312 -9.62 18.53 -13.97
C ALA A 312 -8.59 19.65 -14.26
N TRP A 313 -7.86 20.12 -13.25
CA TRP A 313 -6.81 21.12 -13.43
C TRP A 313 -5.59 20.57 -14.20
N LEU A 314 -5.15 19.35 -13.90
CA LEU A 314 -4.06 18.69 -14.62
C LEU A 314 -4.40 18.46 -16.10
N LYS A 315 -5.63 18.03 -16.39
CA LYS A 315 -6.10 17.83 -17.78
C LYS A 315 -6.14 19.11 -18.63
N LEU A 316 -6.06 20.29 -18.01
CA LEU A 316 -5.94 21.57 -18.72
C LEU A 316 -4.49 21.97 -19.01
N GLN A 317 -3.52 21.31 -18.37
CA GLN A 317 -2.11 21.56 -18.62
C GLN A 317 -1.64 20.82 -19.88
N SER A 318 -0.46 21.19 -20.38
CA SER A 318 0.21 20.44 -21.44
C SER A 318 0.53 19.03 -20.92
N PRO A 319 0.47 17.98 -21.76
CA PRO A 319 0.95 16.64 -21.40
C PRO A 319 2.40 16.62 -20.88
N THR A 320 3.22 17.57 -21.39
CA THR A 320 4.62 17.79 -21.02
C THR A 320 4.81 18.72 -19.81
N TYR A 321 3.72 19.12 -19.14
CA TYR A 321 3.79 20.05 -18.01
C TYR A 321 4.54 19.42 -16.84
N ASP A 322 5.64 20.06 -16.45
CA ASP A 322 6.36 19.73 -15.24
C ASP A 322 5.70 20.41 -14.03
N ILE A 323 5.21 19.60 -13.09
CA ILE A 323 4.56 20.08 -11.88
C ILE A 323 5.55 20.62 -10.85
N THR A 324 6.83 20.18 -10.87
CA THR A 324 7.84 20.60 -9.89
C THR A 324 8.42 21.97 -10.25
N ASP A 325 8.72 22.19 -11.52
CA ASP A 325 9.28 23.45 -12.03
C ASP A 325 8.18 24.48 -12.30
N GLY A 326 7.00 24.00 -12.73
CA GLY A 326 5.94 24.85 -13.25
C GLY A 326 6.32 25.44 -14.60
N LYS A 327 5.35 25.96 -15.36
CA LYS A 327 5.67 26.71 -16.57
C LYS A 327 6.60 27.86 -16.16
N LYS A 328 7.82 27.89 -16.71
CA LYS A 328 8.51 29.16 -16.94
C LYS A 328 7.49 30.03 -17.65
N MET A 329 6.97 31.04 -16.95
CA MET A 329 6.12 32.07 -17.55
C MET A 329 6.87 32.75 -18.67
#